data_AF-A0A7T0G3Z2-F1
#
_entry.id   AF-A0A7T0G3Z2-F1
#
_cell.length_a   1.000
_cell.length_b   1.000
_cell.length_c   1.000
_cell.angle_alpha   90.00
_cell.angle_beta   90.00
_cell.angle_gamma   90.00
#
_symmetry.space_group_name_H-M   'P 1'
#
loop_
_entity.id
_entity.type
_entity.pdbx_description
1 polymer ?
#
loop_
_entity_poly.entity_id
_entity_poly.type
_entity_poly.pdbx_seq_one_letter_code
_entity_poly.pdbx_strand_id
1 'polypeptide(L)'
;MFLGELMYKILKNLSLALVAMVLVIGNSDPAFAKKKKVPASPKYVGAVKCNGSCHDPYYQAWKNSPHGGTYKLLKAGERAEAKKRAKLDPDEDYTTNPLCLRCHTTGYRQKGGFKAADSKKPSAIDPSEPNLEQVGCEMCHSVAGGSQMRVVMKNTKGDFAKADIEKYGQRWDYANVCTRCHTHPKTPFLPSVHDKYKFNFEERKMKVHEIDKYWTEDNQDQKVEKKADRAKETGITEKTPLVIEDFKLLEKKGKKKLVFDKKTLPYQSVSKKDKKEFKKKFGKKYKKTKEWKEFLAKRDPYVYKK
;
A
#
# COMPACT_ATOMS: atom_id res chain seq x y z
N MET A 1 71.25 16.13 -14.65
CA MET A 1 70.29 15.66 -13.62
C MET A 1 68.83 16.06 -13.85
N PHE A 2 68.50 16.95 -14.80
CA PHE A 2 67.11 17.46 -14.97
C PHE A 2 66.14 16.56 -15.78
N LEU A 3 66.63 15.70 -16.67
CA LEU A 3 65.77 14.89 -17.55
C LEU A 3 65.16 13.65 -16.86
N GLY A 4 65.86 13.06 -15.89
CA GLY A 4 65.39 11.86 -15.18
C GLY A 4 64.21 12.14 -14.23
N GLU A 5 64.24 13.29 -13.54
CA GLU A 5 63.18 13.68 -12.60
C GLU A 5 61.85 14.02 -13.29
N LEU A 6 61.94 14.66 -14.47
CA LEU A 6 60.76 15.01 -15.26
C LEU A 6 60.09 13.75 -15.83
N MET A 7 60.90 12.81 -16.34
CA MET A 7 60.40 11.55 -16.90
C MET A 7 59.78 10.65 -15.82
N TYR A 8 60.36 10.63 -14.60
CA TYR A 8 59.80 9.90 -13.46
C TYR A 8 58.46 10.48 -12.98
N LYS A 9 58.32 11.81 -12.94
CA LYS A 9 57.04 12.47 -12.60
C LYS A 9 55.95 12.20 -13.64
N ILE A 10 56.30 12.21 -14.93
CA ILE A 10 55.36 11.90 -16.02
C ILE A 10 54.90 10.44 -15.96
N LEU A 11 55.83 9.48 -15.77
CA LEU A 11 55.50 8.06 -15.62
C LEU A 11 54.66 7.76 -14.37
N LYS A 12 54.95 8.43 -13.25
CA LYS A 12 54.17 8.29 -12.01
C LYS A 12 52.75 8.85 -12.15
N ASN A 13 52.58 9.96 -12.85
CA ASN A 13 51.26 10.55 -13.11
C ASN A 13 50.45 9.74 -14.13
N LEU A 14 51.09 9.17 -15.16
CA LEU A 14 50.45 8.23 -16.08
C LEU A 14 50.06 6.91 -15.39
N SER A 15 50.90 6.40 -14.49
CA SER A 15 50.59 5.23 -13.65
C SER A 15 49.40 5.50 -12.72
N LEU A 16 49.34 6.66 -12.07
CA LEU A 16 48.18 7.03 -11.24
C LEU A 16 46.90 7.20 -12.07
N ALA A 17 46.99 7.77 -13.28
CA ALA A 17 45.85 7.93 -14.17
C ALA A 17 45.32 6.58 -14.67
N LEU A 18 46.20 5.63 -15.02
CA LEU A 18 45.82 4.27 -15.43
C LEU A 18 45.21 3.47 -14.27
N VAL A 19 45.72 3.58 -13.05
CA VAL A 19 45.15 2.93 -11.85
C VAL A 19 43.78 3.53 -11.50
N ALA A 20 43.60 4.86 -11.66
CA ALA A 20 42.31 5.51 -11.50
C ALA A 20 41.30 5.08 -12.58
N MET A 21 41.74 4.90 -13.82
CA MET A 21 40.88 4.42 -14.92
C MET A 21 40.45 2.96 -14.73
N VAL A 22 41.34 2.10 -14.23
CA VAL A 22 41.00 0.69 -13.91
C VAL A 22 40.05 0.61 -12.71
N LEU A 23 40.12 1.53 -11.75
CA LEU A 23 39.15 1.62 -10.63
C LEU A 23 37.78 2.17 -11.05
N VAL A 24 37.71 2.97 -12.12
CA VAL A 24 36.44 3.51 -12.65
C VAL A 24 35.76 2.54 -13.63
N ILE A 25 36.52 1.68 -14.31
CA ILE A 25 35.99 0.74 -15.33
C ILE A 25 35.82 -0.68 -14.75
N GLY A 26 36.59 -1.06 -13.72
CA GLY A 26 36.51 -2.38 -13.09
C GLY A 26 35.51 -2.43 -11.94
N ASN A 27 34.21 -2.28 -12.21
CA ASN A 27 33.07 -2.80 -11.41
C ASN A 27 31.69 -2.32 -11.92
N SER A 28 31.52 -2.06 -13.22
CA SER A 28 30.18 -1.94 -13.81
C SER A 28 29.70 -3.27 -14.37
N ASP A 29 29.92 -4.37 -13.63
CA ASP A 29 28.98 -5.48 -13.76
C ASP A 29 27.61 -4.89 -13.41
N PRO A 30 26.58 -5.04 -14.26
CA PRO A 30 25.23 -4.65 -13.88
C PRO A 30 24.92 -5.48 -12.65
N ALA A 31 25.00 -4.86 -11.47
CA ALA A 31 24.75 -5.50 -10.21
C ALA A 31 23.39 -6.17 -10.33
N PHE A 32 23.37 -7.49 -10.52
CA PHE A 32 22.19 -8.30 -10.38
C PHE A 32 21.84 -8.18 -8.90
N ALA A 33 21.12 -7.11 -8.57
CA ALA A 33 20.78 -6.76 -7.21
C ALA A 33 20.12 -7.99 -6.58
N LYS A 34 20.79 -8.56 -5.57
CA LYS A 34 20.36 -9.79 -4.93
C LYS A 34 18.88 -9.70 -4.59
N LYS A 35 18.07 -10.66 -5.09
CA LYS A 35 16.62 -10.70 -4.86
C LYS A 35 16.32 -10.50 -3.38
N LYS A 36 15.48 -9.51 -3.07
CA LYS A 36 15.10 -9.16 -1.70
C LYS A 36 14.16 -10.24 -1.14
N LYS A 37 14.37 -10.63 0.11
CA LYS A 37 13.50 -11.58 0.78
C LYS A 37 12.14 -10.96 1.07
N VAL A 38 11.07 -11.61 0.62
CA VAL A 38 9.70 -11.19 0.96
C VAL A 38 9.50 -11.30 2.48
N PRO A 39 9.03 -10.23 3.16
CA PRO A 39 8.75 -10.27 4.60
C PRO A 39 7.77 -11.38 4.95
N ALA A 40 7.96 -12.01 6.11
CA ALA A 40 7.10 -13.12 6.57
C ALA A 40 5.69 -12.68 7.01
N SER A 41 5.44 -11.38 7.17
CA SER A 41 4.13 -10.90 7.59
C SER A 41 3.76 -9.62 6.86
N PRO A 42 2.52 -9.52 6.36
CA PRO A 42 2.05 -8.31 5.71
C PRO A 42 1.93 -7.16 6.71
N LYS A 43 2.06 -5.96 6.19
CA LYS A 43 1.76 -4.68 6.81
C LYS A 43 1.53 -3.63 5.73
N TYR A 44 0.74 -2.63 6.07
CA TYR A 44 0.68 -1.38 5.32
C TYR A 44 2.02 -0.64 5.42
N VAL A 45 2.35 0.08 4.34
CA VAL A 45 3.62 0.80 4.21
C VAL A 45 3.44 2.26 3.84
N GLY A 46 2.24 2.65 3.41
CA GLY A 46 1.87 3.99 3.00
C GLY A 46 2.28 4.34 1.56
N ALA A 47 1.64 5.37 1.02
CA ALA A 47 1.74 5.74 -0.39
C ALA A 47 3.16 6.15 -0.81
N VAL A 48 3.96 6.73 0.10
CA VAL A 48 5.36 7.10 -0.17
C VAL A 48 6.19 5.88 -0.55
N LYS A 49 5.88 4.69 -0.03
CA LYS A 49 6.63 3.48 -0.44
C LYS A 49 6.28 3.03 -1.86
N CYS A 50 5.19 3.53 -2.43
CA CYS A 50 4.78 3.30 -3.80
C CYS A 50 5.26 4.41 -4.76
N ASN A 51 5.78 5.54 -4.26
CA ASN A 51 6.19 6.71 -5.05
C ASN A 51 7.59 6.56 -5.70
N GLY A 52 7.97 7.60 -6.47
CA GLY A 52 9.33 8.10 -6.79
C GLY A 52 10.31 7.16 -7.50
N SER A 53 10.47 5.96 -6.96
CA SER A 53 11.37 4.91 -7.45
C SER A 53 10.73 3.97 -8.49
N CYS A 54 9.40 3.96 -8.64
CA CYS A 54 8.69 3.04 -9.53
C CYS A 54 7.33 3.55 -10.07
N HIS A 55 6.62 4.44 -9.37
CA HIS A 55 5.28 4.91 -9.76
C HIS A 55 5.03 6.40 -9.45
N ASP A 56 5.97 7.28 -9.77
CA ASP A 56 5.87 8.72 -9.53
C ASP A 56 4.64 9.38 -10.19
N PRO A 57 4.35 9.22 -11.50
CA PRO A 57 3.15 9.82 -12.10
C PRO A 57 1.84 9.38 -11.43
N TYR A 58 1.78 8.11 -11.00
CA TYR A 58 0.64 7.58 -10.26
C TYR A 58 0.52 8.20 -8.88
N TYR A 59 1.65 8.40 -8.19
CA TYR A 59 1.68 9.06 -6.89
C TYR A 59 1.24 10.52 -6.99
N GLN A 60 1.73 11.27 -7.99
CA GLN A 60 1.32 12.67 -8.19
C GLN A 60 -0.17 12.79 -8.54
N ALA A 61 -0.67 11.94 -9.45
CA ALA A 61 -2.09 11.88 -9.77
C ALA A 61 -2.95 11.57 -8.55
N TRP A 62 -2.52 10.59 -7.74
CA TRP A 62 -3.21 10.24 -6.49
C TRP A 62 -3.18 11.38 -5.47
N LYS A 63 -2.01 11.99 -5.26
CA LYS A 63 -1.78 13.07 -4.29
C LYS A 63 -2.72 14.25 -4.54
N ASN A 64 -2.94 14.58 -5.82
CA ASN A 64 -3.81 15.68 -6.24
C ASN A 64 -5.28 15.25 -6.40
N SER A 65 -5.62 13.98 -6.18
CA SER A 65 -7.00 13.49 -6.20
C SER A 65 -7.71 13.74 -4.86
N PRO A 66 -9.06 13.66 -4.82
CA PRO A 66 -9.79 13.69 -3.55
C PRO A 66 -9.33 12.64 -2.54
N HIS A 67 -8.86 11.47 -2.99
CA HIS A 67 -8.34 10.43 -2.10
C HIS A 67 -7.06 10.88 -1.40
N GLY A 68 -6.14 11.55 -2.10
CA GLY A 68 -4.92 12.15 -1.54
C GLY A 68 -5.16 13.34 -0.61
N GLY A 69 -6.39 13.86 -0.54
CA GLY A 69 -6.80 14.94 0.37
C GLY A 69 -7.78 14.55 1.47
N THR A 70 -8.08 13.26 1.64
CA THR A 70 -9.18 12.78 2.51
C THR A 70 -9.07 13.16 3.98
N TYR A 71 -7.86 13.25 4.55
CA TYR A 71 -7.66 13.63 5.95
C TYR A 71 -8.12 15.06 6.23
N LYS A 72 -7.82 15.99 5.31
CA LYS A 72 -8.20 17.41 5.45
C LYS A 72 -9.70 17.55 5.64
N LEU A 73 -10.49 16.75 4.93
CA LEU A 73 -11.96 16.77 5.00
C LEU A 73 -12.53 16.44 6.38
N LEU A 74 -11.74 15.85 7.27
CA LEU A 74 -12.17 15.51 8.63
C LEU A 74 -11.99 16.66 9.63
N LYS A 75 -11.18 17.67 9.31
CA LYS A 75 -10.93 18.80 10.22
C LYS A 75 -12.19 19.63 10.42
N ALA A 76 -12.27 20.35 11.53
CA ALA A 76 -13.30 21.36 11.80
C ALA A 76 -13.38 22.39 10.66
N GLY A 77 -14.58 22.88 10.36
CA GLY A 77 -14.87 23.88 9.32
C GLY A 77 -14.81 23.37 7.87
N GLU A 78 -14.15 22.25 7.60
CA GLU A 78 -14.00 21.71 6.24
C GLU A 78 -15.30 21.10 5.71
N ARG A 79 -15.71 21.52 4.49
CA ARG A 79 -16.95 21.08 3.83
C ARG A 79 -18.21 21.20 4.72
N ALA A 80 -18.36 22.32 5.44
CA ALA A 80 -19.47 22.57 6.36
C ALA A 80 -20.86 22.22 5.78
N GLU A 81 -21.17 22.64 4.56
CA GLU A 81 -22.46 22.36 3.91
C GLU A 81 -22.70 20.87 3.65
N ALA A 82 -21.65 20.10 3.33
CA ALA A 82 -21.78 18.66 3.18
C ALA A 82 -22.00 17.99 4.54
N LYS A 83 -21.27 18.42 5.58
CA LYS A 83 -21.43 17.90 6.95
C LYS A 83 -22.85 18.17 7.48
N LYS A 84 -23.35 19.41 7.38
CA LYS A 84 -24.73 19.77 7.75
C LYS A 84 -25.77 18.90 7.04
N ARG A 85 -25.63 18.71 5.72
CA ARG A 85 -26.53 17.86 4.93
C ARG A 85 -26.56 16.41 5.45
N ALA A 86 -25.40 15.91 5.86
CA ALA A 86 -25.24 14.58 6.44
C ALA A 86 -25.51 14.53 7.96
N LYS A 87 -26.06 15.61 8.55
CA LYS A 87 -26.34 15.76 9.99
C LYS A 87 -25.10 15.56 10.87
N LEU A 88 -23.95 16.01 10.37
CA LEU A 88 -22.69 16.11 11.11
C LEU A 88 -22.47 17.56 11.54
N ASP A 89 -21.77 17.74 12.65
CA ASP A 89 -21.35 19.05 13.12
C ASP A 89 -20.21 19.59 12.22
N PRO A 90 -20.40 20.74 11.54
CA PRO A 90 -19.36 21.32 10.70
C PRO A 90 -18.08 21.66 11.46
N ASP A 91 -18.20 22.02 12.74
CA ASP A 91 -17.14 22.55 13.60
C ASP A 91 -16.47 21.44 14.44
N GLU A 92 -17.02 20.22 14.44
CA GLU A 92 -16.38 19.06 15.05
C GLU A 92 -15.16 18.60 14.23
N ASP A 93 -14.07 18.29 14.95
CA ASP A 93 -12.88 17.65 14.40
C ASP A 93 -13.01 16.12 14.43
N TYR A 94 -13.23 15.53 13.25
CA TYR A 94 -13.38 14.10 13.04
C TYR A 94 -12.04 13.35 12.84
N THR A 95 -10.88 14.02 12.96
CA THR A 95 -9.55 13.44 12.72
C THR A 95 -9.12 12.37 13.73
N THR A 96 -9.87 12.22 14.83
CA THR A 96 -9.71 11.12 15.80
C THR A 96 -10.91 10.18 15.83
N ASN A 97 -11.98 10.49 15.09
CA ASN A 97 -13.20 9.68 15.09
C ASN A 97 -12.95 8.32 14.41
N PRO A 98 -13.07 7.18 15.14
CA PRO A 98 -12.71 5.89 14.58
C PRO A 98 -13.58 5.45 13.39
N LEU A 99 -14.83 5.91 13.27
CA LEU A 99 -15.68 5.61 12.11
C LEU A 99 -15.21 6.34 10.86
N CYS A 100 -14.85 7.62 11.00
CA CYS A 100 -14.38 8.45 9.90
C CYS A 100 -13.02 7.96 9.38
N LEU A 101 -12.09 7.68 10.30
CA LEU A 101 -10.73 7.27 9.97
C LEU A 101 -10.64 5.98 9.17
N ARG A 102 -11.62 5.09 9.30
CA ARG A 102 -11.63 3.83 8.56
C ARG A 102 -11.69 4.00 7.04
N CYS A 103 -12.44 5.00 6.59
CA CYS A 103 -12.66 5.29 5.17
C CYS A 103 -11.82 6.45 4.66
N HIS A 104 -11.20 7.23 5.55
CA HIS A 104 -10.42 8.43 5.20
C HIS A 104 -8.91 8.26 5.37
N THR A 105 -8.43 7.09 5.81
CA THR A 105 -7.00 6.82 6.00
C THR A 105 -6.60 5.45 5.50
N THR A 106 -5.29 5.19 5.43
CA THR A 106 -4.74 3.92 4.97
C THR A 106 -4.57 2.93 6.11
N GLY A 107 -5.29 1.82 6.07
CA GLY A 107 -5.05 0.69 6.97
C GLY A 107 -5.40 0.96 8.44
N TYR A 108 -6.35 1.86 8.73
CA TYR A 108 -6.74 2.18 10.11
C TYR A 108 -7.08 0.90 10.90
N ARG A 109 -6.47 0.76 12.09
CA ARG A 109 -6.60 -0.42 12.97
C ARG A 109 -6.06 -1.73 12.38
N GLN A 110 -5.35 -1.67 11.26
CA GLN A 110 -4.64 -2.79 10.65
C GLN A 110 -3.13 -2.64 10.85
N LYS A 111 -2.39 -3.73 10.63
CA LYS A 111 -0.96 -3.76 10.93
C LYS A 111 -0.18 -2.84 10.01
N GLY A 112 0.54 -1.87 10.60
CA GLY A 112 1.34 -0.89 9.86
C GLY A 112 0.55 0.27 9.26
N GLY A 113 -0.77 0.29 9.39
CA GLY A 113 -1.59 1.37 8.88
C GLY A 113 -1.63 2.59 9.81
N PHE A 114 -2.48 3.54 9.44
CA PHE A 114 -2.66 4.82 10.11
C PHE A 114 -3.03 4.67 11.58
N LYS A 115 -2.44 5.55 12.39
CA LYS A 115 -2.72 5.69 13.81
C LYS A 115 -3.07 7.14 14.10
N ALA A 116 -4.25 7.32 14.67
CA ALA A 116 -4.79 8.63 15.05
C ALA A 116 -3.91 9.37 16.06
N ALA A 117 -4.12 10.69 16.15
CA ALA A 117 -3.36 11.60 17.01
C ALA A 117 -3.40 11.20 18.50
N ASP A 118 -4.52 10.63 18.96
CA ASP A 118 -4.73 10.17 20.34
C ASP A 118 -4.07 8.80 20.65
N SER A 119 -3.41 8.19 19.67
CA SER A 119 -2.72 6.91 19.85
C SER A 119 -1.35 7.08 20.51
N LYS A 120 -0.84 6.01 21.14
CA LYS A 120 0.50 6.03 21.79
C LYS A 120 1.67 6.37 20.85
N LYS A 121 1.50 6.14 19.54
CA LYS A 121 2.52 6.34 18.51
C LYS A 121 1.79 6.78 17.23
N PRO A 122 1.32 8.04 17.18
CA PRO A 122 0.54 8.53 16.06
C PRO A 122 1.34 8.46 14.76
N SER A 123 0.62 8.36 13.64
CA SER A 123 1.26 8.54 12.33
C SER A 123 1.66 10.00 12.18
N ALA A 124 2.83 10.25 11.58
CA ALA A 124 3.16 11.57 11.09
C ALA A 124 2.14 12.00 10.03
N ILE A 125 1.84 13.30 9.99
CA ILE A 125 0.97 13.92 9.00
C ILE A 125 1.86 14.91 8.25
N ASP A 126 2.06 14.67 6.96
CA ASP A 126 2.87 15.53 6.10
C ASP A 126 2.01 16.03 4.94
N PRO A 127 1.58 17.30 4.94
CA PRO A 127 0.80 17.86 3.84
C PRO A 127 1.56 17.86 2.50
N SER A 128 2.89 17.88 2.53
CA SER A 128 3.75 17.90 1.35
C SER A 128 4.06 16.49 0.83
N GLU A 129 4.15 15.50 1.72
CA GLU A 129 4.40 14.10 1.38
C GLU A 129 3.35 13.15 2.02
N PRO A 130 2.09 13.19 1.54
CA PRO A 130 1.02 12.39 2.11
C PRO A 130 1.31 10.89 2.02
N ASN A 131 0.98 10.16 3.10
CA ASN A 131 1.44 8.78 3.26
C ASN A 131 0.36 7.79 3.75
N LEU A 132 -0.01 7.87 5.03
CA LEU A 132 -0.94 6.92 5.69
C LEU A 132 -2.25 7.58 6.09
N GLU A 133 -2.21 8.88 6.31
CA GLU A 133 -3.29 9.70 6.82
C GLU A 133 -4.39 9.96 5.78
N GLN A 134 -4.18 9.57 4.53
CA GLN A 134 -5.18 9.60 3.47
C GLN A 134 -5.52 8.20 2.94
N VAL A 135 -6.52 8.11 2.06
CA VAL A 135 -6.86 6.89 1.32
C VAL A 135 -5.78 6.64 0.27
N GLY A 136 -4.73 5.92 0.65
CA GLY A 136 -3.57 5.63 -0.19
C GLY A 136 -3.77 4.44 -1.13
N CYS A 137 -2.74 4.17 -1.94
CA CYS A 137 -2.73 3.11 -2.97
C CYS A 137 -3.21 1.76 -2.42
N GLU A 138 -2.77 1.42 -1.20
CA GLU A 138 -3.04 0.15 -0.55
C GLU A 138 -4.50 -0.06 -0.18
N MET A 139 -5.31 1.00 -0.09
CA MET A 139 -6.74 0.90 0.17
C MET A 139 -7.52 0.35 -1.03
N CYS A 140 -6.98 0.57 -2.23
CA CYS A 140 -7.51 0.02 -3.46
C CYS A 140 -6.82 -1.30 -3.83
N HIS A 141 -5.50 -1.26 -3.94
CA HIS A 141 -4.71 -2.35 -4.49
C HIS A 141 -4.46 -3.49 -3.50
N SER A 142 -4.80 -3.37 -2.21
CA SER A 142 -4.53 -4.42 -1.24
C SER A 142 -5.58 -4.64 -0.15
N VAL A 143 -5.64 -5.88 0.37
CA VAL A 143 -6.32 -6.21 1.64
C VAL A 143 -5.38 -6.33 2.83
N ALA A 144 -4.07 -6.41 2.58
CA ALA A 144 -3.07 -6.75 3.60
C ALA A 144 -1.92 -5.71 3.69
N GLY A 145 -1.87 -4.75 2.77
CA GLY A 145 -0.80 -3.78 2.63
C GLY A 145 0.30 -4.23 1.67
N GLY A 146 1.10 -3.27 1.22
CA GLY A 146 2.06 -3.38 0.13
C GLY A 146 3.42 -3.95 0.50
N SER A 147 3.68 -4.27 1.78
CA SER A 147 5.01 -4.71 2.24
C SER A 147 5.55 -5.97 1.56
N GLN A 148 4.68 -6.88 1.11
CA GLN A 148 5.07 -8.13 0.45
C GLN A 148 5.01 -8.01 -1.07
N MET A 149 3.88 -7.58 -1.65
CA MET A 149 3.71 -7.42 -3.10
C MET A 149 4.77 -6.50 -3.71
N ARG A 150 5.15 -5.40 -3.04
CA ARG A 150 6.19 -4.49 -3.56
C ARG A 150 7.55 -5.15 -3.65
N VAL A 151 7.84 -6.13 -2.80
CA VAL A 151 9.11 -6.88 -2.88
C VAL A 151 9.08 -7.80 -4.10
N VAL A 152 7.95 -8.42 -4.40
CA VAL A 152 7.77 -9.19 -5.64
C VAL A 152 7.95 -8.28 -6.85
N MET A 153 7.20 -7.18 -6.93
CA MET A 153 7.27 -6.20 -8.02
C MET A 153 8.70 -5.71 -8.26
N LYS A 154 9.46 -5.41 -7.20
CA LYS A 154 10.86 -4.98 -7.30
C LYS A 154 11.79 -6.10 -7.76
N ASN A 155 11.63 -7.32 -7.22
CA ASN A 155 12.47 -8.45 -7.57
C ASN A 155 12.27 -8.93 -9.02
N THR A 156 11.11 -8.66 -9.58
CA THR A 156 10.78 -9.02 -10.96
C THR A 156 10.82 -7.84 -11.92
N LYS A 157 11.17 -6.63 -11.44
CA LYS A 157 11.13 -5.39 -12.23
C LYS A 157 9.79 -5.19 -12.95
N GLY A 158 8.69 -5.52 -12.28
CA GLY A 158 7.34 -5.43 -12.86
C GLY A 158 6.92 -6.64 -13.70
N ASP A 159 7.80 -7.63 -13.92
CA ASP A 159 7.47 -8.85 -14.67
C ASP A 159 6.87 -9.93 -13.77
N PHE A 160 5.58 -9.84 -13.50
CA PHE A 160 4.85 -10.79 -12.65
C PHE A 160 3.44 -11.04 -13.20
N ALA A 161 2.93 -12.25 -12.98
CA ALA A 161 1.54 -12.59 -13.25
C ALA A 161 0.65 -12.09 -12.10
N LYS A 162 -0.65 -11.82 -12.36
CA LYS A 162 -1.59 -11.37 -11.33
C LYS A 162 -1.56 -12.24 -10.06
N ALA A 163 -1.53 -13.55 -10.23
CA ALA A 163 -1.50 -14.55 -9.14
C ALA A 163 -0.26 -14.44 -8.23
N ASP A 164 0.88 -13.97 -8.74
CA ASP A 164 2.13 -13.88 -7.97
C ASP A 164 2.05 -12.89 -6.82
N ILE A 165 1.19 -11.87 -6.96
CA ILE A 165 0.98 -10.84 -5.96
C ILE A 165 -0.38 -10.93 -5.27
N GLU A 166 -1.38 -11.59 -5.87
CA GLU A 166 -2.67 -11.88 -5.21
C GLU A 166 -2.48 -12.70 -3.93
N LYS A 167 -1.57 -13.68 -3.92
CA LYS A 167 -1.22 -14.43 -2.69
C LYS A 167 -0.72 -13.53 -1.55
N TYR A 168 -0.18 -12.36 -1.87
CA TYR A 168 0.26 -11.33 -0.93
C TYR A 168 -0.78 -10.23 -0.69
N GLY A 169 -2.00 -10.43 -1.18
CA GLY A 169 -3.16 -9.61 -0.88
C GLY A 169 -3.33 -8.47 -1.86
N GLN A 170 -2.73 -8.54 -3.05
CA GLN A 170 -3.11 -7.68 -4.18
C GLN A 170 -4.58 -7.94 -4.53
N ARG A 171 -5.28 -6.88 -4.91
CA ARG A 171 -6.65 -6.96 -5.44
C ARG A 171 -6.73 -6.51 -6.89
N TRP A 172 -7.57 -7.18 -7.64
CA TRP A 172 -7.96 -6.82 -9.01
C TRP A 172 -9.47 -6.59 -9.15
N ASP A 173 -10.26 -6.92 -8.14
CA ASP A 173 -11.70 -6.68 -8.03
C ASP A 173 -12.04 -5.21 -7.69
N TYR A 174 -11.54 -4.27 -8.49
CA TYR A 174 -11.63 -2.83 -8.22
C TYR A 174 -13.06 -2.32 -7.99
N ALA A 175 -14.06 -2.86 -8.69
CA ALA A 175 -15.46 -2.50 -8.43
C ALA A 175 -15.88 -2.85 -7.00
N ASN A 176 -15.53 -4.05 -6.52
CA ASN A 176 -15.81 -4.51 -5.17
C ASN A 176 -15.01 -3.70 -4.12
N VAL A 177 -13.73 -3.43 -4.41
CA VAL A 177 -12.83 -2.63 -3.58
C VAL A 177 -13.44 -1.29 -3.17
N CYS A 178 -14.07 -0.57 -4.12
CA CYS A 178 -14.65 0.75 -3.88
C CYS A 178 -15.82 0.72 -2.89
N THR A 179 -16.56 -0.39 -2.85
CA THR A 179 -17.72 -0.56 -1.95
C THR A 179 -17.34 -0.57 -0.47
N ARG A 180 -16.07 -0.81 -0.15
CA ARG A 180 -15.50 -0.70 1.20
C ARG A 180 -15.78 0.64 1.87
N CYS A 181 -15.91 1.70 1.09
CA CYS A 181 -16.15 3.06 1.60
C CYS A 181 -17.38 3.70 0.95
N HIS A 182 -17.48 3.69 -0.38
CA HIS A 182 -18.46 4.50 -1.11
C HIS A 182 -19.91 4.05 -0.95
N THR A 183 -20.13 2.77 -0.68
CA THR A 183 -21.47 2.19 -0.46
C THR A 183 -21.55 1.52 0.91
N HIS A 184 -20.59 1.81 1.79
CA HIS A 184 -20.54 1.19 3.10
C HIS A 184 -21.70 1.70 3.96
N PRO A 185 -22.48 0.86 4.66
CA PRO A 185 -23.67 1.31 5.40
C PRO A 185 -23.38 2.37 6.48
N LYS A 186 -22.14 2.42 6.97
CA LYS A 186 -21.68 3.38 8.00
C LYS A 186 -21.09 4.68 7.42
N THR A 187 -21.13 4.89 6.10
CA THR A 187 -20.81 6.20 5.53
C THR A 187 -22.00 7.14 5.75
N PRO A 188 -21.79 8.39 6.21
CA PRO A 188 -22.87 9.36 6.36
C PRO A 188 -23.27 9.98 5.00
N PHE A 189 -22.50 9.72 3.94
CA PHE A 189 -22.71 10.28 2.61
C PHE A 189 -23.29 9.23 1.66
N LEU A 190 -24.58 8.93 1.83
CA LEU A 190 -25.33 7.96 1.03
C LEU A 190 -26.27 8.67 0.04
N PRO A 191 -26.78 7.96 -0.99
CA PRO A 191 -27.75 8.53 -1.93
C PRO A 191 -29.02 9.08 -1.25
N SER A 192 -29.44 8.49 -0.13
CA SER A 192 -30.54 8.99 0.70
C SER A 192 -30.31 10.38 1.30
N VAL A 193 -29.06 10.85 1.35
CA VAL A 193 -28.69 12.19 1.81
C VAL A 193 -28.63 13.17 0.63
N HIS A 194 -28.14 12.71 -0.53
CA HIS A 194 -28.12 13.47 -1.78
C HIS A 194 -27.71 12.59 -2.97
N ASP A 195 -28.32 12.79 -4.13
CA ASP A 195 -28.07 12.02 -5.35
C ASP A 195 -26.60 12.01 -5.81
N LYS A 196 -25.87 13.10 -5.57
CA LYS A 196 -24.42 13.20 -5.85
C LYS A 196 -23.57 12.09 -5.21
N TYR A 197 -24.09 11.43 -4.17
CA TYR A 197 -23.43 10.32 -3.47
C TYR A 197 -23.73 8.95 -4.09
N LYS A 198 -24.56 8.88 -5.14
CA LYS A 198 -24.72 7.68 -5.96
C LYS A 198 -23.37 7.30 -6.55
N PHE A 199 -22.92 6.08 -6.25
CA PHE A 199 -21.64 5.56 -6.71
C PHE A 199 -21.80 4.85 -8.06
N ASN A 200 -21.02 5.27 -9.05
CA ASN A 200 -20.88 4.60 -10.34
C ASN A 200 -19.40 4.24 -10.53
N PHE A 201 -19.08 2.95 -10.58
CA PHE A 201 -17.68 2.51 -10.67
C PHE A 201 -17.00 2.97 -11.96
N GLU A 202 -17.68 2.84 -13.10
CA GLU A 202 -17.15 3.18 -14.43
C GLU A 202 -16.81 4.67 -14.53
N GLU A 203 -17.67 5.54 -14.00
CA GLU A 203 -17.41 6.98 -13.95
C GLU A 203 -16.26 7.32 -12.98
N ARG A 204 -16.27 6.71 -11.79
CA ARG A 204 -15.34 7.09 -10.71
C ARG A 204 -13.94 6.58 -10.95
N LYS A 205 -13.76 5.39 -11.54
CA LYS A 205 -12.41 4.82 -11.78
C LYS A 205 -11.55 5.71 -12.68
N MET A 206 -12.17 6.45 -13.61
CA MET A 206 -11.47 7.38 -14.51
C MET A 206 -10.87 8.59 -13.77
N LYS A 207 -11.39 8.94 -12.60
CA LYS A 207 -10.99 10.12 -11.82
C LYS A 207 -9.92 9.83 -10.75
N VAL A 208 -9.47 8.58 -10.62
CA VAL A 208 -8.52 8.16 -9.56
C VAL A 208 -7.07 8.19 -10.04
N HIS A 209 -6.83 8.02 -11.35
CA HIS A 209 -5.50 7.88 -11.95
C HIS A 209 -5.38 8.73 -13.23
N GLU A 210 -5.56 10.05 -13.12
CA GLU A 210 -5.31 10.99 -14.23
C GLU A 210 -3.79 11.17 -14.49
N ILE A 211 -3.09 10.05 -14.69
CA ILE A 211 -1.62 9.96 -14.73
C ILE A 211 -1.00 10.68 -15.92
N ASP A 212 -1.76 10.83 -17.01
CA ASP A 212 -1.26 11.41 -18.25
C ASP A 212 -0.76 12.86 -18.06
N LYS A 213 -1.27 13.56 -17.04
CA LYS A 213 -0.87 14.92 -16.65
C LYS A 213 0.47 15.00 -15.92
N TYR A 214 1.03 13.87 -15.50
CA TYR A 214 2.16 13.80 -14.56
C TYR A 214 3.39 13.07 -15.11
N TRP A 215 3.37 12.73 -16.40
CA TRP A 215 4.57 12.25 -17.08
C TRP A 215 5.53 13.41 -17.34
N THR A 216 6.79 13.22 -17.00
CA THR A 216 7.91 14.12 -17.24
C THR A 216 9.03 13.35 -17.92
N GLU A 217 10.08 14.02 -18.41
CA GLU A 217 11.26 13.34 -18.96
C GLU A 217 11.92 12.41 -17.92
N ASP A 218 11.98 12.85 -16.66
CA ASP A 218 12.62 12.13 -15.55
C ASP A 218 11.91 10.84 -15.11
N ASN A 219 10.64 10.63 -15.50
CA ASN A 219 9.85 9.48 -15.04
C ASN A 219 9.28 8.62 -16.18
N GLN A 220 9.73 8.84 -17.43
CA GLN A 220 9.28 8.05 -18.59
C GLN A 220 9.57 6.55 -18.44
N ASP A 221 10.66 6.19 -17.77
CA ASP A 221 11.09 4.82 -17.49
C ASP A 221 10.13 4.07 -16.55
N GLN A 222 9.21 4.78 -15.90
CA GLN A 222 8.22 4.22 -14.98
C GLN A 222 6.91 3.80 -15.66
N LYS A 223 6.85 3.92 -16.99
CA LYS A 223 5.73 3.39 -17.78
C LYS A 223 5.60 1.90 -17.54
N VAL A 224 4.39 1.46 -17.22
CA VAL A 224 4.12 0.06 -16.90
C VAL A 224 4.23 -0.78 -18.17
N GLU A 225 5.36 -1.46 -18.30
CA GLU A 225 5.56 -2.49 -19.31
C GLU A 225 4.56 -3.66 -19.11
N LYS A 226 4.26 -4.36 -20.21
CA LYS A 226 3.34 -5.52 -20.22
C LYS A 226 1.92 -5.22 -19.69
N LYS A 227 1.50 -3.95 -19.64
CA LYS A 227 0.12 -3.58 -19.25
C LYS A 227 -0.93 -4.30 -20.11
N ALA A 228 -0.69 -4.38 -21.42
CA ALA A 228 -1.57 -5.06 -22.36
C ALA A 228 -1.63 -6.57 -22.11
N ASP A 229 -0.50 -7.20 -21.80
CA ASP A 229 -0.46 -8.65 -21.51
C ASP A 229 -1.14 -8.96 -20.18
N ARG A 230 -0.87 -8.16 -19.15
CA ARG A 230 -1.55 -8.29 -17.85
C ARG A 230 -3.06 -8.04 -17.95
N ALA A 231 -3.51 -7.24 -18.92
CA ALA A 231 -4.94 -7.03 -19.18
C ALA A 231 -5.63 -8.28 -19.77
N LYS A 232 -4.88 -9.17 -20.44
CA LYS A 232 -5.39 -10.47 -20.94
C LYS A 232 -5.52 -11.50 -19.81
N GLU A 233 -4.78 -11.34 -18.71
CA GLU A 233 -4.89 -12.19 -17.54
C GLU A 233 -6.14 -11.83 -16.72
N THR A 234 -6.86 -12.85 -16.23
CA THR A 234 -7.92 -12.66 -15.22
C THR A 234 -7.42 -13.13 -13.86
N GLY A 235 -7.33 -12.20 -12.91
CA GLY A 235 -6.97 -12.50 -11.53
C GLY A 235 -8.03 -13.33 -10.81
N ILE A 236 -7.64 -14.02 -9.75
CA ILE A 236 -8.55 -14.81 -8.93
C ILE A 236 -9.63 -13.91 -8.32
N THR A 237 -9.22 -12.75 -7.82
CA THR A 237 -10.13 -11.77 -7.20
C THR A 237 -11.10 -11.17 -8.21
N GLU A 238 -10.71 -11.00 -9.48
CA GLU A 238 -11.64 -10.57 -10.55
C GLU A 238 -12.75 -11.60 -10.79
N LYS A 239 -12.41 -12.90 -10.78
CA LYS A 239 -13.39 -13.98 -10.96
C LYS A 239 -14.29 -14.14 -9.73
N THR A 240 -13.67 -14.16 -8.56
CA THR A 240 -14.35 -14.31 -7.28
C THR A 240 -13.87 -13.20 -6.36
N PRO A 241 -14.64 -12.13 -6.16
CA PRO A 241 -14.21 -11.01 -5.31
C PRO A 241 -13.97 -11.41 -3.86
N LEU A 242 -13.12 -10.67 -3.15
CA LEU A 242 -12.93 -10.87 -1.72
C LEU A 242 -14.11 -10.33 -0.90
N VAL A 243 -14.36 -10.90 0.27
CA VAL A 243 -15.28 -10.29 1.24
C VAL A 243 -14.73 -8.93 1.68
N ILE A 244 -15.62 -7.96 1.87
CA ILE A 244 -15.25 -6.65 2.41
C ILE A 244 -15.45 -6.67 3.92
N GLU A 245 -14.42 -6.24 4.65
CA GLU A 245 -14.45 -6.16 6.10
C GLU A 245 -15.45 -5.12 6.61
N ASP A 246 -16.39 -5.56 7.43
CA ASP A 246 -17.25 -4.69 8.23
C ASP A 246 -16.65 -4.48 9.63
N PHE A 247 -17.10 -3.43 10.30
CA PHE A 247 -16.57 -2.97 11.56
C PHE A 247 -17.66 -2.32 12.41
N LYS A 248 -17.51 -2.38 13.73
CA LYS A 248 -18.37 -1.69 14.69
C LYS A 248 -17.55 -0.84 15.65
N LEU A 249 -18.20 0.15 16.23
CA LEU A 249 -17.68 0.83 17.40
C LEU A 249 -17.97 0.01 18.64
N LEU A 250 -16.94 -0.17 19.46
CA LEU A 250 -17.10 -0.56 20.85
C LEU A 250 -16.74 0.63 21.72
N GLU A 251 -17.62 0.97 22.64
CA GLU A 251 -17.35 1.96 23.67
C GLU A 251 -16.98 1.25 24.97
N LYS A 252 -15.86 1.66 25.57
CA LYS A 252 -15.43 1.15 26.86
C LYS A 252 -14.73 2.25 27.64
N LYS A 253 -15.27 2.58 28.82
CA LYS A 253 -14.74 3.64 29.70
C LYS A 253 -14.64 4.99 28.97
N GLY A 254 -15.70 5.40 28.27
CA GLY A 254 -15.76 6.64 27.49
C GLY A 254 -14.87 6.68 26.24
N LYS A 255 -14.16 5.59 25.91
CA LYS A 255 -13.32 5.50 24.70
C LYS A 255 -14.01 4.67 23.63
N LYS A 256 -14.28 5.31 22.48
CA LYS A 256 -14.78 4.64 21.28
C LYS A 256 -13.63 3.99 20.53
N LYS A 257 -13.83 2.75 20.10
CA LYS A 257 -12.81 1.97 19.39
C LYS A 257 -13.43 1.17 18.27
N LEU A 258 -12.87 1.32 17.06
CA LEU A 258 -13.26 0.49 15.93
C LEU A 258 -12.72 -0.94 16.07
N VAL A 259 -13.62 -1.90 15.90
CA VAL A 259 -13.33 -3.34 15.90
C VAL A 259 -13.97 -3.99 14.67
N PHE A 260 -13.15 -4.70 13.90
CA PHE A 260 -13.61 -5.48 12.75
C PHE A 260 -14.46 -6.67 13.16
N ASP A 261 -15.50 -6.97 12.38
CA ASP A 261 -16.20 -8.24 12.49
C ASP A 261 -15.33 -9.34 11.88
N LYS A 262 -14.92 -10.29 12.71
CA LYS A 262 -14.08 -11.42 12.32
C LYS A 262 -14.69 -12.29 11.23
N LYS A 263 -16.02 -12.32 11.10
CA LYS A 263 -16.72 -13.10 10.05
C LYS A 263 -16.60 -12.47 8.67
N THR A 264 -16.31 -11.17 8.62
CA THR A 264 -16.24 -10.39 7.37
C THR A 264 -14.81 -10.08 6.94
N LEU A 265 -13.80 -10.53 7.69
CA LEU A 265 -12.42 -10.25 7.34
C LEU A 265 -12.07 -10.93 6.00
N PRO A 266 -11.39 -10.23 5.07
CA PRO A 266 -10.95 -10.81 3.80
C PRO A 266 -9.84 -11.84 3.97
N TYR A 267 -9.47 -12.20 5.20
CA TYR A 267 -8.37 -13.10 5.50
C TYR A 267 -8.67 -14.06 6.65
N GLN A 268 -8.11 -15.26 6.53
CA GLN A 268 -8.26 -16.35 7.48
C GLN A 268 -7.04 -16.47 8.40
N SER A 269 -7.27 -16.37 9.71
CA SER A 269 -6.23 -16.65 10.69
C SER A 269 -5.92 -18.15 10.74
N VAL A 270 -4.66 -18.54 10.97
CA VAL A 270 -4.35 -19.96 11.21
C VAL A 270 -5.11 -20.43 12.45
N SER A 271 -5.73 -21.61 12.36
CA SER A 271 -6.58 -22.13 13.43
C SER A 271 -5.78 -22.32 14.73
N LYS A 272 -6.48 -22.32 15.87
CA LYS A 272 -5.84 -22.64 17.16
C LYS A 272 -5.31 -24.08 17.18
N LYS A 273 -6.00 -25.00 16.48
CA LYS A 273 -5.62 -26.41 16.36
C LYS A 273 -4.27 -26.55 15.66
N ASP A 274 -4.12 -25.99 14.46
CA ASP A 274 -2.86 -26.07 13.70
C ASP A 274 -1.71 -25.43 14.50
N LYS A 275 -1.96 -24.27 15.12
CA LYS A 275 -0.95 -23.62 15.99
C LYS A 275 -0.53 -24.53 17.15
N LYS A 276 -1.47 -25.27 17.76
CA LYS A 276 -1.20 -26.20 18.87
C LYS A 276 -0.41 -27.42 18.38
N GLU A 277 -0.77 -27.97 17.22
CA GLU A 277 -0.06 -29.09 16.60
C GLU A 277 1.37 -28.74 16.25
N PHE A 278 1.59 -27.59 15.58
CA PHE A 278 2.94 -27.10 15.30
C PHE A 278 3.73 -26.81 16.58
N LYS A 279 3.09 -26.24 17.62
CA LYS A 279 3.75 -26.02 18.91
C LYS A 279 4.12 -27.33 19.60
N LYS A 280 3.32 -28.39 19.47
CA LYS A 280 3.60 -29.73 20.00
C LYS A 280 4.79 -30.36 19.26
N LYS A 281 4.82 -30.26 17.92
CA LYS A 281 5.84 -30.90 17.08
C LYS A 281 7.17 -30.15 17.05
N PHE A 282 7.15 -28.82 17.05
CA PHE A 282 8.34 -27.98 16.84
C PHE A 282 8.63 -27.01 18.00
N GLY A 283 7.96 -27.19 19.14
CA GLY A 283 8.15 -26.40 20.34
C GLY A 283 7.67 -24.94 20.26
N LYS A 284 8.02 -24.13 21.26
CA LYS A 284 7.59 -22.72 21.39
C LYS A 284 8.06 -21.82 20.23
N LYS A 285 9.13 -22.22 19.53
CA LYS A 285 9.73 -21.46 18.41
C LYS A 285 9.24 -21.93 17.02
N TYR A 286 8.19 -22.77 16.94
CA TYR A 286 7.66 -23.32 15.69
C TYR A 286 7.48 -22.28 14.57
N LYS A 287 7.10 -21.04 14.89
CA LYS A 287 6.90 -19.97 13.90
C LYS A 287 8.16 -19.59 13.11
N LYS A 288 9.34 -19.96 13.59
CA LYS A 288 10.63 -19.70 12.92
C LYS A 288 11.06 -20.82 11.99
N THR A 289 10.45 -22.01 12.10
CA THR A 289 10.88 -23.20 11.36
C THR A 289 10.51 -23.12 9.88
N LYS A 290 11.09 -24.01 9.08
CA LYS A 290 10.83 -24.09 7.63
C LYS A 290 9.42 -24.60 7.37
N GLU A 291 8.98 -25.60 8.13
CA GLU A 291 7.68 -26.27 8.03
C GLU A 291 6.53 -25.30 8.29
N TRP A 292 6.66 -24.39 9.28
CA TRP A 292 5.64 -23.37 9.50
C TRP A 292 5.53 -22.39 8.33
N LYS A 293 6.66 -22.01 7.72
CA LYS A 293 6.66 -21.12 6.55
C LYS A 293 6.05 -21.80 5.34
N GLU A 294 6.35 -23.08 5.13
CA GLU A 294 5.77 -23.89 4.05
C GLU A 294 4.28 -24.12 4.25
N PHE A 295 3.84 -24.41 5.47
CA PHE A 295 2.42 -24.50 5.82
C PHE A 295 1.68 -23.19 5.52
N LEU A 296 2.26 -22.05 5.90
CA LEU A 296 1.68 -20.74 5.57
C LEU A 296 1.64 -20.48 4.07
N ALA A 297 2.64 -20.94 3.31
CA ALA A 297 2.73 -20.72 1.86
C ALA A 297 1.75 -21.57 1.05
N LYS A 298 1.38 -22.77 1.54
CA LYS A 298 0.42 -23.68 0.90
C LYS A 298 -1.04 -23.32 1.17
N ARG A 299 -1.30 -22.48 2.17
CA ARG A 299 -2.65 -22.10 2.58
C ARG A 299 -3.12 -20.89 1.78
N ASP A 300 -4.37 -20.92 1.31
CA ASP A 300 -5.03 -19.70 0.87
C ASP A 300 -5.42 -18.86 2.09
N PRO A 301 -4.81 -17.69 2.30
CA PRO A 301 -5.10 -16.90 3.47
C PRO A 301 -6.32 -16.00 3.28
N TYR A 302 -7.02 -16.02 2.14
CA TYR A 302 -8.09 -15.07 1.83
C TYR A 302 -9.50 -15.68 1.92
N VAL A 303 -10.51 -14.80 2.03
CA VAL A 303 -11.92 -15.17 2.06
C VAL A 303 -12.62 -14.53 0.88
N TYR A 304 -13.05 -15.37 -0.04
CA TYR A 304 -13.80 -14.97 -1.23
C TYR A 304 -15.30 -14.91 -0.94
N LYS A 305 -16.03 -14.08 -1.68
CA LYS A 305 -17.49 -14.09 -1.66
C LYS A 305 -17.99 -15.46 -2.15
N LYS A 306 -19.09 -15.90 -1.54
CA LYS A 306 -19.80 -17.12 -1.96
C LYS A 306 -20.72 -16.79 -3.13
#